data_AF-A0A177L534-F1
#
_entry.id   AF-A0A177L534-F1
#
_cell.length_a   1.000
_cell.length_b   1.000
_cell.length_c   1.000
_cell.angle_alpha   90.00
_cell.angle_beta   90.00
_cell.angle_gamma   90.00
#
_symmetry.space_group_name_H-M   'P 1'
#
loop_
_entity.id
_entity.type
_entity.pdbx_description
1 polymer ?
#
loop_
_entity_poly.entity_id
_entity_poly.type
_entity_poly.pdbx_seq_one_letter_code
_entity_poly.pdbx_strand_id
1 'polypeptide(L)'
;MRYSFYWFRRSLASLIAALLAASPFDGFLAYGAFALSFAIVFVLYTNLSNMRIQKKYGLNRKEYYYIRDQLQDAKLKLSRLQHLFLKVRSLSSLRQMIELNSLVKRIYSVVKKEPKRFYEIESFFYSHLDSVVELAEKSALLSSKKVKGLDLKQSLIETKETLGDLSKTLEGDLRQVLARDIEHLTIELDVAQRRVKKQEIPFEQDKEGAPENEQRISATTGTRYRRKKR
;
A
#
# COMPACT_ATOMS: atom_id res chain seq x y z
N MET A 1 18.61 10.35 12.57
CA MET A 1 18.44 10.39 14.04
C MET A 1 19.28 9.30 14.72
N ARG A 2 20.61 9.28 14.55
CA ARG A 2 21.49 8.27 15.18
C ARG A 2 22.32 8.83 16.36
N TYR A 3 22.49 10.15 16.45
CA TYR A 3 23.33 10.79 17.47
C TYR A 3 22.62 11.24 18.75
N SER A 4 21.28 11.37 18.73
CA SER A 4 20.50 11.84 19.90
C SER A 4 20.42 10.79 21.03
N PHE A 5 20.50 9.49 20.69
CA PHE A 5 20.42 8.41 21.66
C PHE A 5 21.71 8.25 22.51
N TYR A 6 22.87 8.65 21.98
CA TYR A 6 24.14 8.59 22.69
C TYR A 6 24.27 9.65 23.78
N TRP A 7 23.78 10.87 23.52
CA TRP A 7 23.73 11.94 24.53
C TRP A 7 22.77 11.59 25.67
N PHE A 8 21.60 11.03 25.36
CA PHE A 8 20.65 10.58 26.38
C PHE A 8 21.24 9.49 27.28
N ARG A 9 21.96 8.51 26.71
CA ARG A 9 22.63 7.44 27.49
C ARG A 9 23.78 7.97 28.36
N ARG A 10 24.55 8.96 27.89
CA ARG A 10 25.64 9.58 28.67
C ARG A 10 25.11 10.44 29.82
N SER A 11 24.06 11.21 29.61
CA SER A 11 23.43 11.99 30.68
C SER A 11 22.77 11.10 31.74
N LEU A 12 22.15 9.98 31.32
CA LEU A 12 21.58 9.00 32.25
C LEU A 12 22.67 8.33 33.11
N ALA A 13 23.79 7.94 32.51
CA ALA A 13 24.92 7.34 33.22
C ALA A 13 25.58 8.32 34.22
N SER A 14 25.68 9.60 33.87
CA SER A 14 26.21 10.64 34.77
C SER A 14 25.28 10.91 35.95
N LEU A 15 23.96 10.93 35.72
CA LEU A 15 22.96 11.04 36.80
C LEU A 15 23.00 9.84 37.75
N ILE A 16 23.18 8.63 37.22
CA ILE A 16 23.32 7.41 38.03
C ILE A 16 24.62 7.44 38.85
N ALA A 17 25.74 7.88 38.27
CA ALA A 17 27.02 8.01 38.96
C ALA A 17 27.01 9.10 40.06
N ALA A 18 26.31 10.22 39.83
CA ALA A 18 26.15 11.28 40.81
C ALA A 18 25.24 10.87 41.99
N LEU A 19 24.18 10.09 41.73
CA LEU A 19 23.32 9.49 42.76
C LEU A 19 24.06 8.43 43.60
N LEU A 20 24.99 7.71 42.97
CA LEU A 20 25.91 6.74 43.59
C LEU A 20 26.85 7.35 44.62
N ALA A 21 27.35 8.56 44.34
CA ALA A 21 28.32 9.24 45.18
C ALA A 21 27.71 9.94 46.40
N ALA A 22 26.38 10.14 46.41
CA ALA A 22 25.72 11.04 47.35
C ALA A 22 24.82 10.35 48.40
N SER A 23 24.68 9.01 48.42
CA SER A 23 23.74 8.34 49.32
C SER A 23 24.42 7.64 50.51
N PRO A 24 24.12 8.04 51.76
CA PRO A 24 24.61 7.37 52.97
C PRO A 24 23.71 6.20 53.43
N PHE A 25 22.82 5.69 52.58
CA PHE A 25 21.78 4.70 52.92
C PHE A 25 22.03 3.38 52.19
N ASP A 26 21.70 2.23 52.80
CA ASP A 26 21.84 0.88 52.22
C ASP A 26 21.34 0.86 50.76
N GLY A 27 22.29 0.95 49.82
CA GLY A 27 22.00 1.36 48.45
C GLY A 27 21.06 0.40 47.71
N PHE A 28 20.97 -0.85 48.17
CA PHE A 28 20.16 -1.90 47.56
C PHE A 28 18.68 -1.52 47.41
N LEU A 29 18.07 -0.87 48.42
CA LEU A 29 16.66 -0.46 48.34
C LEU A 29 16.44 0.69 47.36
N ALA A 30 17.36 1.67 47.34
CA ALA A 30 17.30 2.78 46.39
C ALA A 30 17.48 2.31 44.94
N TYR A 31 18.41 1.38 44.70
CA TYR A 31 18.57 0.73 43.40
C TYR A 31 17.35 -0.08 42.99
N GLY A 32 16.77 -0.85 43.92
CA GLY A 32 15.54 -1.59 43.68
C GLY A 32 14.39 -0.67 43.26
N ALA A 33 14.18 0.43 43.99
CA ALA A 33 13.16 1.43 43.67
C ALA A 33 13.39 2.10 42.30
N PHE A 34 14.64 2.44 41.98
CA PHE A 34 14.98 3.03 40.68
C PHE A 34 14.78 2.03 39.53
N ALA A 35 15.25 0.78 39.69
CA ALA A 35 15.09 -0.27 38.69
C ALA A 35 13.60 -0.58 38.44
N LEU A 36 12.79 -0.64 39.50
CA LEU A 36 11.34 -0.82 39.38
C LEU A 36 10.67 0.36 38.68
N SER A 37 11.00 1.59 39.06
CA SER A 37 10.48 2.80 38.40
C SER A 37 10.83 2.82 36.90
N PHE A 38 12.08 2.51 36.57
CA PHE A 38 12.53 2.40 35.17
C PHE A 38 11.80 1.29 34.42
N ALA A 39 11.63 0.11 35.03
CA ALA A 39 10.90 -1.01 34.43
C ALA A 39 9.43 -0.64 34.16
N ILE A 40 8.76 0.03 35.11
CA ILE A 40 7.37 0.50 34.95
C ILE A 40 7.27 1.48 33.79
N VAL A 41 8.15 2.49 33.73
CA VAL A 41 8.16 3.48 32.64
C VAL A 41 8.45 2.80 31.29
N PHE A 42 9.40 1.86 31.25
CA PHE A 42 9.75 1.12 30.04
C PHE A 42 8.60 0.25 29.52
N VAL A 43 7.92 -0.49 30.40
CA VAL A 43 6.75 -1.30 30.05
C VAL A 43 5.61 -0.41 29.55
N LEU A 44 5.34 0.71 30.23
CA LEU A 44 4.30 1.64 29.81
C LEU A 44 4.60 2.24 28.42
N TYR A 45 5.84 2.69 28.20
CA TYR A 45 6.26 3.24 26.90
C TYR A 45 6.17 2.21 25.77
N THR A 46 6.66 0.99 25.99
CA THR A 46 6.64 -0.08 24.98
C THR A 46 5.21 -0.51 24.65
N ASN A 47 4.36 -0.70 25.66
CA ASN A 47 2.97 -1.13 25.45
C ASN A 47 2.14 -0.05 24.72
N LEU A 48 2.23 1.23 25.15
CA LEU A 48 1.52 2.32 24.50
C LEU A 48 1.96 2.51 23.04
N SER A 49 3.26 2.40 22.75
CA SER A 49 3.75 2.52 21.37
C SER A 49 3.30 1.35 20.49
N ASN A 50 3.35 0.11 21.00
CA ASN A 50 2.83 -1.07 20.29
C ASN A 50 1.34 -0.91 20.00
N MET A 51 0.53 -0.52 20.98
CA MET A 51 -0.91 -0.32 20.78
C MET A 51 -1.22 0.74 19.73
N ARG A 52 -0.47 1.85 19.68
CA ARG A 52 -0.66 2.89 18.65
C ARG A 52 -0.33 2.37 17.25
N ILE A 53 0.77 1.65 17.10
CA ILE A 53 1.21 1.09 15.80
C ILE A 53 0.20 0.03 15.33
N GLN A 54 -0.21 -0.87 16.23
CA GLN A 54 -1.17 -1.92 15.92
C GLN A 54 -2.54 -1.33 15.57
N LYS A 55 -3.04 -0.35 16.34
CA LYS A 55 -4.33 0.31 16.04
C LYS A 55 -4.32 1.04 14.69
N LYS A 56 -3.18 1.66 14.33
CA LYS A 56 -3.10 2.48 13.12
C LYS A 56 -2.77 1.68 11.85
N TYR A 57 -1.90 0.69 11.96
CA TYR A 57 -1.36 -0.04 10.81
C TYR A 57 -1.61 -1.54 10.85
N GLY A 58 -2.12 -2.09 11.96
CA GLY A 58 -2.33 -3.52 12.12
C GLY A 58 -1.03 -4.33 12.11
N LEU A 59 0.07 -3.72 12.56
CA LEU A 59 1.43 -4.28 12.59
C LEU A 59 1.98 -4.31 14.00
N ASN A 60 2.85 -5.28 14.28
CA ASN A 60 3.71 -5.24 15.45
C ASN A 60 4.80 -4.18 15.28
N ARG A 61 5.35 -3.67 16.39
CA ARG A 61 6.40 -2.64 16.38
C ARG A 61 7.65 -3.07 15.61
N LYS A 62 8.08 -4.33 15.78
CA LYS A 62 9.25 -4.88 15.05
C LYS A 62 9.02 -4.85 13.53
N GLU A 63 7.87 -5.36 13.09
CA GLU A 63 7.46 -5.36 11.68
C GLU A 63 7.40 -3.94 11.10
N TYR A 64 6.78 -3.01 11.84
CA TYR A 64 6.69 -1.63 11.41
C TYR A 64 8.07 -0.98 11.24
N TYR A 65 8.99 -1.17 12.19
CA TYR A 65 10.34 -0.61 12.06
C TYR A 65 11.13 -1.27 10.93
N TYR A 66 10.95 -2.57 10.72
CA TYR A 66 11.54 -3.27 9.59
C TYR A 66 11.07 -2.69 8.25
N ILE A 67 9.76 -2.55 8.05
CA ILE A 67 9.18 -1.94 6.85
C ILE A 67 9.66 -0.49 6.68
N ARG A 68 9.79 0.25 7.79
CA ARG A 68 10.30 1.62 7.74
C ARG A 68 11.75 1.71 7.27
N ASP A 69 12.59 0.75 7.64
CA ASP A 69 13.98 0.68 7.20
C ASP A 69 14.03 0.39 5.70
N GLN A 70 13.26 -0.60 5.24
CA GLN A 70 13.12 -0.91 3.81
C GLN A 70 12.58 0.26 2.99
N LEU A 71 11.60 1.01 3.51
CA LEU A 71 11.11 2.24 2.88
C LEU A 71 12.19 3.33 2.83
N GLN A 72 13.04 3.44 3.86
CA GLN A 72 14.13 4.40 3.86
C GLN A 72 15.17 4.07 2.78
N ASP A 73 15.53 2.80 2.65
CA ASP A 73 16.45 2.33 1.62
C ASP A 73 15.85 2.49 0.21
N ALA A 74 14.58 2.12 0.03
CA ALA A 74 13.86 2.33 -1.22
C ALA A 74 13.79 3.82 -1.61
N LYS A 75 13.66 4.74 -0.64
CA LYS A 75 13.69 6.17 -0.89
C LYS A 75 15.05 6.63 -1.45
N LEU A 76 16.15 6.08 -0.92
CA LEU A 76 17.49 6.38 -1.43
C LEU A 76 17.67 5.85 -2.86
N LYS A 77 17.23 4.61 -3.12
CA LYS A 77 17.22 3.97 -4.44
C LYS A 77 16.40 4.79 -5.46
N LEU A 78 15.19 5.22 -5.09
CA LEU A 78 14.35 6.11 -5.91
C LEU A 78 15.04 7.44 -6.19
N SER A 79 15.69 8.06 -5.20
CA SER A 79 16.44 9.31 -5.43
C SER A 79 17.57 9.11 -6.45
N ARG A 80 18.32 8.01 -6.35
CA ARG A 80 19.38 7.67 -7.32
C ARG A 80 18.82 7.49 -8.73
N LEU A 81 17.71 6.76 -8.86
CA LEU A 81 17.02 6.55 -10.12
C LEU A 81 16.53 7.87 -10.75
N GLN A 82 16.06 8.83 -9.92
CA GLN A 82 15.66 10.17 -10.39
C GLN A 82 16.86 10.97 -10.91
N HIS A 83 18.03 10.87 -10.28
CA HIS A 83 19.22 11.59 -10.76
C HIS A 83 19.73 11.11 -12.13
N LEU A 84 19.30 9.93 -12.60
CA LEU A 84 19.68 9.42 -13.91
C LEU A 84 19.08 10.20 -15.09
N PHE A 85 18.00 10.96 -14.89
CA PHE A 85 17.42 11.80 -15.95
C PHE A 85 18.44 12.74 -16.59
N LEU A 86 19.40 13.23 -15.81
CA LEU A 86 20.41 14.18 -16.27
C LEU A 86 21.56 13.51 -17.04
N LYS A 87 21.66 12.18 -17.00
CA LYS A 87 22.79 11.42 -17.58
C LYS A 87 22.45 10.78 -18.93
N VAL A 88 21.17 10.61 -19.22
CA VAL A 88 20.69 9.91 -20.43
C VAL A 88 20.54 10.90 -21.59
N ARG A 89 21.09 10.55 -22.77
CA ARG A 89 21.13 11.45 -23.94
C ARG A 89 20.05 11.20 -25.01
N SER A 90 19.33 10.08 -24.98
CA SER A 90 18.34 9.72 -26.00
C SER A 90 16.91 9.76 -25.49
N LEU A 91 15.96 10.22 -26.31
CA LEU A 91 14.53 10.32 -25.94
C LEU A 91 13.92 8.98 -25.51
N SER A 92 14.26 7.88 -26.20
CA SER A 92 13.76 6.54 -25.86
C SER A 92 14.17 6.14 -24.44
N SER A 93 15.45 6.29 -24.09
CA SER A 93 15.93 5.99 -22.74
C SER A 93 15.42 6.97 -21.68
N LEU A 94 15.15 8.23 -22.03
CA LEU A 94 14.47 9.17 -21.13
C LEU A 94 13.05 8.70 -20.81
N ARG A 95 12.27 8.30 -21.82
CA ARG A 95 10.92 7.75 -21.63
C ARG A 95 10.95 6.54 -20.69
N GLN A 96 11.86 5.60 -20.91
CA GLN A 96 12.04 4.42 -20.07
C GLN A 96 12.38 4.79 -18.61
N MET A 97 13.26 5.77 -18.41
CA MET A 97 13.56 6.26 -17.05
C MET A 97 12.34 6.92 -16.38
N ILE A 98 11.52 7.66 -17.14
CA ILE A 98 10.31 8.31 -16.60
C ILE A 98 9.32 7.25 -16.13
N GLU A 99 9.14 6.21 -16.94
CA GLU A 99 8.26 5.08 -16.65
C GLU A 99 8.69 4.35 -15.37
N LEU A 100 9.96 3.93 -15.29
CA LEU A 100 10.52 3.27 -14.11
C LEU A 100 10.39 4.14 -12.85
N ASN A 101 10.76 5.43 -12.94
CA ASN A 101 10.62 6.35 -11.81
C ASN A 101 9.17 6.52 -11.37
N SER A 102 8.23 6.58 -12.31
CA SER A 102 6.80 6.68 -12.01
C SER A 102 6.31 5.43 -11.28
N LEU A 103 6.64 4.24 -11.76
CA LEU A 103 6.24 2.97 -11.14
C LEU A 103 6.81 2.84 -9.72
N VAL A 104 8.12 3.00 -9.55
CA VAL A 104 8.78 2.95 -8.23
C VAL A 104 8.18 3.97 -7.28
N LYS A 105 7.96 5.21 -7.72
CA LYS A 105 7.38 6.28 -6.88
C LYS A 105 5.95 5.94 -6.45
N ARG A 106 5.13 5.36 -7.33
CA ARG A 106 3.76 4.94 -7.01
C ARG A 106 3.76 3.81 -5.99
N ILE A 107 4.53 2.75 -6.22
CA ILE A 107 4.67 1.62 -5.29
C ILE A 107 5.12 2.11 -3.91
N TYR A 108 6.21 2.89 -3.87
CA TYR A 108 6.72 3.50 -2.64
C TYR A 108 5.65 4.33 -1.92
N SER A 109 4.85 5.10 -2.66
CA SER A 109 3.82 5.96 -2.08
C SER A 109 2.67 5.17 -1.47
N VAL A 110 2.27 4.05 -2.10
CA VAL A 110 1.23 3.15 -1.57
C VAL A 110 1.70 2.54 -0.25
N VAL A 111 2.87 1.90 -0.23
CA VAL A 111 3.40 1.25 0.98
C VAL A 111 3.75 2.28 2.08
N LYS A 112 4.19 3.48 1.73
CA LYS A 112 4.40 4.54 2.72
C LYS A 112 3.10 4.96 3.42
N LYS A 113 1.97 4.97 2.71
CA LYS A 113 0.65 5.27 3.28
C LYS A 113 0.14 4.10 4.11
N GLU A 114 0.27 2.88 3.58
CA GLU A 114 -0.18 1.64 4.21
C GLU A 114 0.99 0.65 4.32
N PRO A 115 1.82 0.75 5.38
CA PRO A 115 3.00 -0.08 5.56
C PRO A 115 2.73 -1.58 5.50
N LYS A 116 1.53 -2.03 5.90
CA LYS A 116 1.15 -3.44 5.88
C LYS A 116 1.13 -4.05 4.46
N ARG A 117 0.94 -3.24 3.42
CA ARG A 117 1.01 -3.69 2.02
C ARG A 117 2.42 -4.07 1.56
N PHE A 118 3.44 -3.73 2.34
CA PHE A 118 4.81 -4.19 2.10
C PHE A 118 4.87 -5.72 1.88
N TYR A 119 4.14 -6.48 2.70
CA TYR A 119 4.10 -7.94 2.65
C TYR A 119 3.46 -8.51 1.38
N GLU A 120 2.70 -7.70 0.64
CA GLU A 120 2.11 -8.11 -0.64
C GLU A 120 3.14 -8.07 -1.76
N ILE A 121 4.20 -7.28 -1.61
CA ILE A 121 5.20 -7.01 -2.65
C ILE A 121 6.62 -6.99 -2.08
N GLU A 122 6.95 -7.92 -1.19
CA GLU A 122 8.28 -8.01 -0.57
C GLU A 122 9.41 -8.05 -1.60
N SER A 123 9.21 -8.82 -2.68
CA SER A 123 10.15 -8.97 -3.79
C SER A 123 10.54 -7.64 -4.44
N PHE A 124 9.61 -6.67 -4.50
CA PHE A 124 9.90 -5.33 -5.00
C PHE A 124 11.02 -4.67 -4.21
N PHE A 125 10.94 -4.72 -2.87
CA PHE A 125 11.89 -4.06 -1.99
C PHE A 125 13.23 -4.79 -1.91
N TYR A 126 13.23 -6.12 -2.01
CA TYR A 126 14.44 -6.94 -1.88
C TYR A 126 15.19 -7.19 -3.18
N SER A 127 14.52 -7.10 -4.34
CA SER A 127 15.13 -7.50 -5.60
C SER A 127 14.82 -6.56 -6.75
N HIS A 128 13.54 -6.38 -7.11
CA HIS A 128 13.19 -5.71 -8.36
C HIS A 128 13.70 -4.26 -8.39
N LEU A 129 13.55 -3.52 -7.29
CA LEU A 129 14.04 -2.15 -7.20
C LEU A 129 15.56 -2.06 -7.29
N ASP A 130 16.30 -3.00 -6.70
CA ASP A 130 17.76 -3.02 -6.79
C ASP A 130 18.23 -3.30 -8.21
N SER A 131 17.66 -4.33 -8.86
CA SER A 131 18.00 -4.65 -10.24
C SER A 131 17.71 -3.49 -11.19
N VAL A 132 16.58 -2.81 -11.03
CA VAL A 132 16.23 -1.62 -11.81
C VAL A 132 17.26 -0.51 -11.62
N VAL A 133 17.59 -0.16 -10.38
CA VAL A 133 18.55 0.91 -10.10
C VAL A 133 19.93 0.56 -10.64
N GLU A 134 20.41 -0.65 -10.40
CA GLU A 134 21.73 -1.09 -10.83
C GLU A 134 21.88 -1.07 -12.35
N LEU A 135 20.92 -1.65 -13.08
CA LEU A 135 20.95 -1.69 -14.53
C LEU A 135 20.78 -0.30 -15.14
N ALA A 136 19.89 0.52 -14.58
CA ALA A 136 19.69 1.90 -15.04
C ALA A 136 20.96 2.74 -14.88
N GLU A 137 21.64 2.62 -13.74
CA GLU A 137 22.90 3.32 -13.49
C GLU A 137 24.01 2.85 -14.44
N LYS A 138 24.21 1.54 -14.58
CA LYS A 138 25.20 0.97 -15.49
C LYS A 138 24.94 1.39 -16.94
N SER A 139 23.69 1.34 -17.39
CA SER A 139 23.27 1.78 -18.72
C SER A 139 23.53 3.27 -18.95
N ALA A 140 23.18 4.13 -17.99
CA ALA A 140 23.43 5.57 -18.07
C ALA A 140 24.94 5.89 -18.09
N LEU A 141 25.75 5.18 -17.29
CA LEU A 141 27.20 5.34 -17.29
C LEU A 141 27.83 4.92 -18.61
N LEU A 142 27.48 3.75 -19.13
CA LEU A 142 28.06 3.22 -20.37
C LEU A 142 27.62 4.02 -21.60
N SER A 143 26.36 4.44 -21.67
CA SER A 143 25.86 5.29 -22.76
C SER A 143 26.49 6.69 -22.79
N SER A 144 27.02 7.17 -21.66
CA SER A 144 27.73 8.45 -21.60
C SER A 144 29.14 8.40 -22.21
N LYS A 145 29.78 7.21 -22.23
CA LYS A 145 31.14 7.00 -22.71
C LYS A 145 31.19 6.88 -24.23
N LYS A 146 32.17 7.54 -24.88
CA LYS A 146 32.42 7.46 -26.33
C LYS A 146 33.20 6.19 -26.72
N VAL A 147 32.74 5.00 -26.33
CA VAL A 147 33.40 3.74 -26.67
C VAL A 147 32.61 3.04 -27.78
N LYS A 148 33.29 2.67 -28.87
CA LYS A 148 32.66 2.21 -30.13
C LYS A 148 32.73 0.69 -30.35
N GLY A 149 32.86 -0.12 -29.30
CA GLY A 149 32.90 -1.58 -29.41
C GLY A 149 31.53 -2.19 -29.75
N LEU A 150 31.49 -3.22 -30.60
CA LEU A 150 30.26 -3.95 -30.95
C LEU A 150 29.64 -4.62 -29.71
N ASP A 151 30.45 -5.29 -28.89
CA ASP A 151 30.00 -5.96 -27.66
C ASP A 151 29.34 -5.00 -26.66
N LEU A 152 29.84 -3.76 -26.58
CA LEU A 152 29.25 -2.73 -25.73
C LEU A 152 27.88 -2.29 -26.24
N LYS A 153 27.72 -2.13 -27.56
CA LYS A 153 26.42 -1.81 -28.15
C LYS A 153 25.41 -2.91 -27.90
N GLN A 154 25.82 -4.17 -28.07
CA GLN A 154 24.99 -5.34 -27.81
C GLN A 154 24.55 -5.40 -26.34
N SER A 155 25.51 -5.26 -25.41
CA SER A 155 25.23 -5.23 -23.97
C SER A 155 24.25 -4.10 -23.58
N LEU A 156 24.35 -2.93 -24.23
CA LEU A 156 23.44 -1.81 -24.01
C LEU A 156 22.03 -2.08 -24.55
N ILE A 157 21.89 -2.84 -25.64
CA ILE A 157 20.58 -3.27 -26.17
C ILE A 157 19.94 -4.25 -25.19
N GLU A 158 20.66 -5.31 -24.81
CA GLU A 158 20.19 -6.32 -23.85
C GLU A 158 19.80 -5.69 -22.50
N THR A 159 20.59 -4.73 -22.03
CA THR A 159 20.27 -3.99 -20.79
C THR A 159 18.97 -3.21 -20.93
N LYS A 160 18.70 -2.59 -22.09
CA LYS A 160 17.45 -1.86 -22.32
C LYS A 160 16.25 -2.78 -22.39
N GLU A 161 16.38 -3.93 -23.03
CA GLU A 161 15.34 -4.97 -23.08
C GLU A 161 15.03 -5.48 -21.68
N THR A 162 16.07 -5.83 -20.92
CA THR A 162 15.95 -6.28 -19.52
C THR A 162 15.28 -5.22 -18.63
N LEU A 163 15.64 -3.94 -18.78
CA LEU A 163 14.96 -2.85 -18.08
C LEU A 163 13.48 -2.71 -18.50
N GLY A 164 13.13 -3.08 -19.74
CA GLY A 164 11.75 -3.16 -20.20
C GLY A 164 10.96 -4.28 -19.50
N ASP A 165 11.56 -5.46 -19.35
CA ASP A 165 10.94 -6.57 -18.63
C ASP A 165 10.84 -6.31 -17.12
N LEU A 166 11.82 -5.63 -16.54
CA LEU A 166 11.71 -5.12 -15.17
C LEU A 166 10.61 -4.07 -15.03
N SER A 167 10.37 -3.23 -16.04
CA SER A 167 9.23 -2.30 -16.04
C SER A 167 7.90 -3.07 -15.92
N LYS A 168 7.71 -4.13 -16.72
CA LYS A 168 6.52 -5.01 -16.63
C LYS A 168 6.41 -5.68 -15.25
N THR A 169 7.54 -6.08 -14.68
CA THR A 169 7.59 -6.65 -13.33
C THR A 169 7.11 -5.64 -12.29
N LEU A 170 7.59 -4.39 -12.36
CA LEU A 170 7.14 -3.29 -11.51
C LEU A 170 5.67 -2.94 -11.72
N GLU A 171 5.15 -3.04 -12.95
CA GLU A 171 3.71 -2.90 -13.19
C GLU A 171 2.92 -4.00 -12.48
N GLY A 172 3.42 -5.23 -12.48
CA GLY A 172 2.87 -6.35 -11.72
C GLY A 172 2.83 -6.06 -10.23
N ASP A 173 3.96 -5.64 -9.65
CA ASP A 173 4.05 -5.25 -8.23
C ASP A 173 3.06 -4.11 -7.90
N LEU A 174 2.96 -3.10 -8.78
CA LEU A 174 2.03 -1.99 -8.59
C LEU A 174 0.57 -2.45 -8.66
N ARG A 175 0.23 -3.37 -9.56
CA ARG A 175 -1.13 -3.94 -9.63
C ARG A 175 -1.43 -4.77 -8.39
N GLN A 176 -0.48 -5.58 -7.93
CA GLN A 176 -0.63 -6.42 -6.75
C GLN A 176 -0.89 -5.57 -5.51
N VAL A 177 -0.11 -4.52 -5.29
CA VAL A 177 -0.25 -3.63 -4.12
C VAL A 177 -1.52 -2.77 -4.19
N LEU A 178 -2.14 -2.61 -5.37
CA LEU A 178 -3.39 -1.87 -5.56
C LEU A 178 -4.61 -2.77 -5.71
N ALA A 179 -4.46 -4.10 -5.73
CA ALA A 179 -5.52 -5.04 -6.09
C ALA A 179 -6.78 -4.85 -5.23
N ARG A 180 -6.61 -4.66 -3.91
CA ARG A 180 -7.72 -4.42 -2.98
C ARG A 180 -8.47 -3.12 -3.26
N ASP A 181 -7.75 -2.05 -3.62
CA ASP A 181 -8.37 -0.76 -3.93
C ASP A 181 -9.17 -0.84 -5.22
N ILE A 182 -8.66 -1.59 -6.19
CA ILE A 182 -9.34 -1.84 -7.47
C ILE A 182 -10.62 -2.66 -7.23
N GLU A 183 -10.53 -3.74 -6.46
CA GLU A 183 -11.68 -4.58 -6.11
C GLU A 183 -12.78 -3.76 -5.40
N HIS A 184 -12.40 -2.97 -4.39
CA HIS A 184 -13.33 -2.10 -3.68
C HIS A 184 -13.99 -1.09 -4.62
N LEU A 185 -13.23 -0.45 -5.50
CA LEU A 185 -13.75 0.49 -6.49
C LEU A 185 -14.75 -0.17 -7.45
N THR A 186 -14.48 -1.40 -7.91
CA THR A 186 -15.40 -2.14 -8.78
C THR A 186 -16.74 -2.43 -8.08
N ILE A 187 -16.71 -2.84 -6.81
CA ILE A 187 -17.92 -3.08 -6.02
C ILE A 187 -18.71 -1.77 -5.86
N GLU A 188 -18.04 -0.67 -5.52
CA GLU A 188 -18.69 0.65 -5.39
C GLU A 188 -19.32 1.12 -6.71
N LEU A 189 -18.64 0.90 -7.84
CA LEU A 189 -19.16 1.19 -9.18
C LEU A 189 -20.40 0.35 -9.49
N ASP A 190 -20.37 -0.96 -9.22
CA ASP A 190 -21.52 -1.85 -9.43
C ASP A 190 -22.74 -1.42 -8.60
N VAL A 191 -22.52 -1.03 -7.34
CA VAL A 191 -23.57 -0.51 -6.47
C VAL A 191 -24.12 0.82 -6.99
N ALA A 192 -23.26 1.73 -7.43
CA ALA A 192 -23.66 3.02 -8.00
C ALA A 192 -24.49 2.84 -9.28
N GLN A 193 -24.03 1.97 -10.20
CA GLN A 193 -24.75 1.66 -11.44
C GLN A 193 -26.13 1.05 -11.18
N ARG A 194 -26.25 0.13 -10.22
CA ARG A 194 -27.55 -0.44 -9.81
C ARG A 194 -28.51 0.63 -9.26
N ARG A 195 -27.99 1.62 -8.53
CA ARG A 195 -28.79 2.74 -8.01
C ARG A 195 -29.29 3.65 -9.14
N VAL A 196 -28.41 4.01 -10.07
CA VAL A 196 -28.78 4.79 -11.27
C VAL A 196 -29.84 4.05 -12.09
N LYS A 197 -29.61 2.77 -12.40
CA LYS A 197 -30.58 1.94 -13.12
C LYS A 197 -31.93 1.80 -12.40
N LYS A 198 -31.94 1.76 -11.06
CA LYS A 198 -33.17 1.75 -10.25
C LYS A 198 -33.89 3.11 -10.26
N GLN A 199 -33.15 4.21 -10.42
CA GLN A 199 -33.71 5.56 -10.54
C GLN A 199 -34.21 5.88 -11.96
N GLU A 200 -33.68 5.21 -12.99
CA GLU A 200 -34.12 5.31 -14.39
C GLU A 200 -35.42 4.52 -14.70
N ILE A 201 -35.95 3.74 -13.75
CA ILE A 201 -37.29 3.12 -13.87
C ILE A 201 -38.33 3.99 -13.15
N PRO A 202 -38.84 5.04 -13.81
CA PRO A 202 -40.26 5.39 -13.66
C PRO A 202 -41.02 5.47 -15.00
N PHE A 203 -42.20 4.83 -15.03
CA PHE A 203 -43.33 4.92 -15.99
C PHE A 203 -43.23 4.17 -17.32
N GLU A 204 -43.81 2.95 -17.38
CA GLU A 204 -44.71 2.42 -18.44
C GLU A 204 -45.30 1.07 -17.94
N GLN A 205 -46.58 0.68 -18.04
CA GLN A 205 -47.87 1.29 -18.36
C GLN A 205 -48.93 0.31 -17.79
N ASP A 206 -49.85 0.77 -16.94
CA ASP A 206 -51.14 0.09 -16.77
C ASP A 206 -51.94 0.28 -18.06
N LYS A 207 -51.95 -0.75 -18.92
CA LYS A 207 -52.93 -0.89 -20.01
C LYS A 207 -53.67 -2.19 -19.78
N GLU A 208 -54.70 -2.10 -18.94
CA GLU A 208 -55.69 -3.15 -18.71
C GLU A 208 -56.45 -3.37 -20.02
N GLY A 209 -56.25 -4.54 -20.63
CA GLY A 209 -56.89 -4.95 -21.86
C GLY A 209 -58.38 -5.22 -21.64
N ALA A 210 -59.22 -4.57 -22.45
CA ALA A 210 -60.64 -4.90 -22.59
C ALA A 210 -60.80 -6.34 -23.12
N PRO A 211 -61.74 -7.15 -22.59
CA PRO A 211 -62.17 -8.35 -23.30
C PRO A 211 -63.35 -8.02 -24.21
N GLU A 212 -63.15 -8.34 -25.48
CA GLU A 212 -64.13 -8.30 -26.57
C GLU A 212 -65.15 -9.43 -26.40
N ASN A 213 -66.43 -9.11 -26.61
CA ASN A 213 -67.56 -10.02 -26.48
C ASN A 213 -67.60 -11.02 -27.64
N GLU A 214 -67.81 -12.31 -27.36
CA GLU A 214 -68.52 -13.16 -28.31
C GLU A 214 -69.47 -14.15 -27.62
N GLN A 215 -70.68 -14.15 -28.15
CA GLN A 215 -71.90 -14.69 -27.58
C GLN A 215 -71.98 -16.21 -27.73
N ARG A 216 -72.47 -16.91 -26.69
CA ARG A 216 -73.32 -18.08 -26.90
C ARG A 216 -74.58 -17.97 -26.06
N ILE A 217 -75.66 -17.67 -26.76
CA ILE A 217 -77.03 -17.76 -26.30
C ILE A 217 -77.46 -19.22 -26.46
N SER A 218 -77.92 -19.87 -25.39
CA SER A 218 -78.92 -20.94 -25.50
C SER A 218 -79.74 -20.98 -24.21
N ALA A 219 -81.04 -20.84 -24.42
CA ALA A 219 -82.09 -20.60 -23.46
C ALA A 219 -82.30 -21.73 -22.43
N THR A 220 -82.97 -21.38 -21.32
CA THR A 220 -84.26 -21.97 -20.89
C THR A 220 -84.38 -22.04 -19.35
N THR A 221 -85.25 -21.17 -18.83
CA THR A 221 -86.26 -21.39 -17.76
C THR A 221 -85.85 -21.90 -16.37
N GLY A 222 -86.27 -21.17 -15.33
CA GLY A 222 -86.71 -21.82 -14.08
C GLY A 222 -86.31 -21.16 -12.75
N THR A 223 -87.09 -20.17 -12.33
CA THR A 223 -87.61 -19.92 -10.96
C THR A 223 -86.90 -20.43 -9.67
N ARG A 224 -86.89 -19.50 -8.68
CA ARG A 224 -87.15 -19.63 -7.22
C ARG A 224 -85.98 -19.81 -6.22
N TYR A 225 -85.75 -18.70 -5.49
CA TYR A 225 -85.95 -18.48 -4.04
C TYR A 225 -85.10 -19.20 -2.96
N ARG A 226 -84.49 -18.36 -2.08
CA ARG A 226 -84.16 -18.57 -0.63
C ARG A 226 -83.02 -19.58 -0.33
N ARG A 227 -82.15 -19.45 0.69
CA ARG A 227 -82.30 -18.90 2.05
C ARG A 227 -80.94 -18.90 2.78
N LYS A 228 -80.76 -17.90 3.66
CA LYS A 228 -79.81 -17.76 4.79
C LYS A 228 -79.35 -19.04 5.52
N LYS A 229 -78.13 -18.91 6.08
CA LYS A 229 -77.57 -19.44 7.35
C LYS A 229 -77.22 -20.93 7.42
N ARG A 230 -75.93 -21.22 7.61
CA ARG A 230 -75.31 -21.32 8.94
C ARG A 230 -73.86 -20.87 8.87
#